data_AF-A0A257RF21-F1
#
_entry.id   AF-A0A257RF21-F1
#
_cell.length_a   1.000
_cell.length_b   1.000
_cell.length_c   1.000
_cell.angle_alpha   90.00
_cell.angle_beta   90.00
_cell.angle_gamma   90.00
#
_symmetry.space_group_name_H-M   'P 1'
#
loop_
_entity.id
_entity.type
_entity.pdbx_description
1 polymer ?
#
loop_
_entity_poly.entity_id
_entity_poly.type
_entity_poly.pdbx_seq_one_letter_code
_entity_poly.pdbx_strand_id
1 'polypeptide(L)'
;ATKWLNGPLAQEAIVSIPVSGSLRIEADVTAYANGKISATLQFNNDVAMKTAGGTITYSTSIAQNGVTIATQPSLTQYEYQDWSATVGTAPAAGALNIQHDVAYLEATGAIQNYDTQYGVASGSISGTSSSEASQIAAPGWNAPLGVDGIAQYMPMTGGRGDIGPTTQANATWLITQNATAATYALGQAQEAGSVPWHFYDPTSGGAFLTTGTPGEVNVWTDPRGNPGLTQTVSGNSGWRTDQAHMPDLSYAAYIQTGNVQYLEQLNAQASFAEVNQWNPTRQVTSPNGTTYTDLVVNEEQVRGAAWSLRALQEAASVNPKGSADYTYFAQATNDNYAYLVSMIPSWTQQEGQAYGTLPGTYGSSGTAGPWEQDYFASTVIQGAEMGNQNA
;
A
#
# COMPACT_ATOMS: atom_id res chain seq x y z
N ALA A 1 15.67 18.41 2.76
CA ALA A 1 14.96 18.44 1.47
C ALA A 1 15.64 17.45 0.54
N THR A 2 14.94 16.40 0.13
CA THR A 2 15.44 15.39 -0.81
C THR A 2 14.83 15.68 -2.17
N LYS A 3 15.64 15.70 -3.23
CA LYS A 3 15.12 15.96 -4.58
C LYS A 3 14.45 14.69 -5.12
N TRP A 4 13.22 14.80 -5.61
CA TRP A 4 12.46 13.70 -6.20
C TRP A 4 12.42 13.82 -7.71
N LEU A 5 11.69 14.81 -8.25
CA LEU A 5 11.68 15.12 -9.69
C LEU A 5 12.73 16.16 -10.06
N ASN A 6 13.40 15.92 -11.18
CA ASN A 6 14.38 16.84 -11.75
C ASN A 6 14.22 16.96 -13.27
N GLY A 7 13.11 17.56 -13.69
CA GLY A 7 12.79 17.75 -15.10
C GLY A 7 12.79 19.23 -15.54
N PRO A 8 12.77 19.49 -16.86
CA PRO A 8 12.67 20.84 -17.40
C PRO A 8 11.27 21.46 -17.21
N LEU A 9 10.24 20.65 -16.97
CA LEU A 9 8.85 21.09 -16.78
C LEU A 9 8.46 21.24 -15.31
N ALA A 10 9.08 20.44 -14.44
CA ALA A 10 8.80 20.41 -13.01
C ALA A 10 10.03 19.91 -12.24
N GLN A 11 10.21 20.45 -11.03
CA GLN A 11 11.14 19.94 -10.04
C GLN A 11 10.37 19.72 -8.74
N GLU A 12 10.64 18.59 -8.09
CA GLU A 12 10.00 18.24 -6.83
C GLU A 12 11.05 18.01 -5.74
N ALA A 13 10.76 18.48 -4.54
CA ALA A 13 11.56 18.22 -3.36
C ALA A 13 10.66 17.86 -2.18
N ILE A 14 11.07 16.83 -1.44
CA ILE A 14 10.39 16.32 -0.25
C ILE A 14 11.07 16.91 0.97
N VAL A 15 10.29 17.47 1.88
CA VAL A 15 10.77 18.07 3.13
C VAL A 15 10.04 17.46 4.32
N SER A 16 10.76 16.68 5.12
CA SER A 16 10.24 16.10 6.36
C SER A 16 10.67 16.94 7.57
N ILE A 17 9.72 17.26 8.46
CA ILE A 17 9.95 18.03 9.69
C ILE A 17 9.31 17.29 10.87
N PRO A 18 10.10 16.85 11.87
CA PRO A 18 9.53 16.30 13.10
C PRO A 18 8.80 17.39 13.88
N VAL A 19 7.63 17.07 14.43
CA VAL A 19 6.82 18.00 15.23
C VAL A 19 6.83 17.61 16.70
N SER A 20 6.23 16.48 17.05
CA SER A 20 6.10 16.03 18.44
C SER A 20 5.74 14.55 18.50
N GLY A 21 6.34 13.81 19.43
CA GLY A 21 6.11 12.37 19.56
C GLY A 21 6.47 11.64 18.27
N SER A 22 5.46 11.03 17.64
CA SER A 22 5.53 10.35 16.35
C SER A 22 5.06 11.20 15.17
N LEU A 23 4.52 12.40 15.43
CA LEU A 23 4.07 13.31 14.38
C LEU A 23 5.26 13.96 13.67
N ARG A 24 5.33 13.75 12.35
CA ARG A 24 6.16 14.48 11.38
C ARG A 24 5.26 15.07 10.30
N ILE A 25 5.66 16.22 9.76
CA ILE A 25 5.02 16.79 8.57
C ILE A 25 5.95 16.58 7.39
N GLU A 26 5.42 16.00 6.32
CA GLU A 26 6.08 15.93 5.02
C GLU A 26 5.47 16.97 4.09
N ALA A 27 6.31 17.64 3.30
CA ALA A 27 5.86 18.52 2.23
C ALA A 27 6.51 18.12 0.92
N ASP A 28 5.70 17.62 -0.01
CA ASP A 28 6.10 17.27 -1.37
C ASP A 28 5.86 18.47 -2.27
N VAL A 29 6.90 19.29 -2.43
CA VAL A 29 6.77 20.59 -3.10
C VAL A 29 7.23 20.47 -4.54
N THR A 30 6.28 20.54 -5.47
CA THR A 30 6.54 20.64 -6.91
C THR A 30 6.49 22.08 -7.39
N ALA A 31 7.60 22.55 -7.97
CA ALA A 31 7.68 23.81 -8.71
C ALA A 31 7.63 23.55 -10.22
N TYR A 32 6.67 24.16 -10.91
CA TYR A 32 6.49 24.03 -12.36
C TYR A 32 7.18 25.15 -13.13
N ALA A 33 7.62 24.86 -14.35
CA ALA A 33 8.31 25.82 -15.22
C ALA A 33 7.47 27.07 -15.57
N ASN A 34 6.14 26.98 -15.46
CA ASN A 34 5.22 28.10 -15.67
C ASN A 34 5.02 28.99 -14.42
N GLY A 35 5.79 28.76 -13.35
CA GLY A 35 5.73 29.52 -12.10
C GLY A 35 4.64 29.08 -11.12
N LYS A 36 3.85 28.05 -11.45
CA LYS A 36 2.90 27.45 -10.51
C LYS A 36 3.63 26.54 -9.51
N ILE A 37 3.00 26.32 -8.36
CA ILE A 37 3.50 25.41 -7.31
C ILE A 37 2.36 24.49 -6.89
N SER A 38 2.68 23.23 -6.58
CA SER A 38 1.84 22.32 -5.81
C SER A 38 2.61 21.86 -4.59
N ALA A 39 1.92 21.64 -3.48
CA ALA A 39 2.49 21.00 -2.30
C ALA A 39 1.48 20.01 -1.71
N THR A 40 1.87 18.74 -1.58
CA THR A 40 1.14 17.78 -0.74
C THR A 40 1.72 17.87 0.67
N LEU A 41 0.89 18.26 1.64
CA LEU A 41 1.26 18.32 3.05
C LEU A 41 0.73 17.06 3.73
N GLN A 42 1.62 16.15 4.11
CA GLN A 42 1.29 14.92 4.84
C GLN A 42 1.50 15.13 6.34
N PHE A 43 0.59 14.60 7.15
CA PHE A 43 0.58 14.71 8.60
C PHE A 43 0.73 13.32 9.18
N ASN A 44 1.97 12.86 9.23
CA ASN A 44 2.36 11.48 9.50
C ASN A 44 2.56 11.26 11.01
N ASN A 45 1.66 10.58 11.71
CA ASN A 45 1.86 10.20 13.11
C ASN A 45 2.40 8.77 13.20
N ASP A 46 3.60 8.54 12.69
CA ASP A 46 4.01 7.22 12.19
C ASP A 46 5.39 6.73 12.65
N VAL A 47 6.17 7.55 13.38
CA VAL A 47 7.51 7.15 13.84
C VAL A 47 7.43 5.97 14.82
N ALA A 48 7.82 4.80 14.35
CA ALA A 48 7.84 3.53 15.06
C ALA A 48 9.07 3.34 15.95
N MET A 49 9.04 2.27 16.74
CA MET A 49 10.15 1.77 17.56
C MET A 49 10.75 2.78 18.54
N LYS A 50 9.94 3.77 18.96
CA LYS A 50 10.28 4.75 19.99
C LYS A 50 9.80 4.31 21.36
N THR A 51 10.43 4.87 22.40
CA THR A 51 9.97 4.74 23.78
C THR A 51 8.69 5.53 24.09
N ALA A 52 8.33 6.48 23.23
CA ALA A 52 7.17 7.35 23.38
C ALA A 52 6.57 7.70 22.01
N GLY A 53 5.25 7.86 21.99
CA GLY A 53 4.41 8.14 20.82
C GLY A 53 2.95 7.87 21.20
N GLY A 54 2.09 7.61 20.22
CA GLY A 54 0.69 7.27 20.43
C GLY A 54 -0.27 8.34 19.89
N THR A 55 -1.50 8.27 20.38
CA THR A 55 -2.57 9.19 19.99
C THR A 55 -2.20 10.65 20.25
N ILE A 56 -2.43 11.50 19.27
CA ILE A 56 -2.24 12.95 19.37
C ILE A 56 -3.54 13.67 18.98
N THR A 57 -3.89 14.71 19.72
CA THR A 57 -4.99 15.63 19.36
C THR A 57 -4.43 17.00 19.09
N TYR A 58 -4.72 17.55 17.92
CA TYR A 58 -4.20 18.85 17.49
C TYR A 58 -5.17 19.56 16.56
N SER A 59 -4.85 20.81 16.24
CA SER A 59 -5.53 21.60 15.22
C SER A 59 -4.55 22.00 14.14
N THR A 60 -5.04 22.22 12.91
CA THR A 60 -4.25 22.71 11.78
C THR A 60 -4.85 23.97 11.20
N SER A 61 -3.97 24.84 10.72
CA SER A 61 -4.29 25.99 9.89
C SER A 61 -3.25 26.05 8.81
N ILE A 62 -3.67 25.85 7.56
CA ILE A 62 -2.79 25.92 6.40
C ILE A 62 -2.99 27.30 5.76
N ALA A 63 -1.91 28.07 5.66
CA ALA A 63 -1.92 29.40 5.08
C ALA A 63 -1.05 29.47 3.83
N GLN A 64 -1.58 30.09 2.77
CA GLN A 64 -0.89 30.36 1.52
C GLN A 64 -0.91 31.85 1.26
N ASN A 65 0.27 32.46 1.04
CA ASN A 65 0.43 33.90 0.84
C ASN A 65 -0.19 34.75 1.98
N GLY A 66 -0.07 34.30 3.22
CA GLY A 66 -0.62 34.97 4.40
C GLY A 66 -2.13 34.83 4.60
N VAL A 67 -2.81 34.06 3.75
CA VAL A 67 -4.25 33.77 3.86
C VAL A 67 -4.45 32.32 4.27
N THR A 68 -5.22 32.08 5.34
CA THR A 68 -5.63 30.72 5.71
C THR A 68 -6.56 30.14 4.64
N ILE A 69 -6.16 29.02 4.05
CA ILE A 69 -6.88 28.33 2.97
C ILE A 69 -7.57 27.04 3.44
N ALA A 70 -7.12 26.46 4.54
CA ALA A 70 -7.76 25.29 5.15
C ALA A 70 -7.51 25.27 6.66
N THR A 71 -8.47 24.72 7.41
CA THR A 71 -8.36 24.55 8.85
C THR A 71 -8.99 23.23 9.29
N GLN A 72 -8.32 22.51 10.18
CA GLN A 72 -8.88 21.39 10.93
C GLN A 72 -8.84 21.77 12.41
N PRO A 73 -9.95 22.25 13.02
CA PRO A 73 -9.92 22.86 14.35
C PRO A 73 -9.65 21.86 15.48
N SER A 74 -9.92 20.57 15.26
CA SER A 74 -9.57 19.48 16.16
C SER A 74 -9.53 18.18 15.37
N LEU A 75 -8.44 17.45 15.47
CA LEU A 75 -8.28 16.10 14.93
C LEU A 75 -7.59 15.24 15.98
N THR A 76 -8.17 14.09 16.27
CA THR A 76 -7.49 13.05 17.05
C THR A 76 -6.96 12.03 16.06
N GLN A 77 -5.63 11.95 15.95
CA GLN A 77 -4.94 11.02 15.10
C GLN A 77 -4.28 9.95 15.96
N TYR A 78 -4.46 8.69 15.58
CA TYR A 78 -3.85 7.56 16.26
C TYR A 78 -2.47 7.26 15.68
N GLU A 79 -1.70 6.45 16.40
CA GLU A 79 -0.39 6.01 15.93
C GLU A 79 -0.51 5.24 14.60
N TYR A 80 0.47 5.47 13.72
CA TYR A 80 0.67 4.84 12.40
C TYR A 80 -0.35 5.23 11.34
N GLN A 81 -1.06 6.34 11.55
CA GLN A 81 -1.93 6.96 10.56
C GLN A 81 -1.26 8.19 9.94
N ASP A 82 -1.66 8.51 8.72
CA ASP A 82 -1.40 9.74 7.97
C ASP A 82 -2.74 10.32 7.46
N TRP A 83 -2.75 11.62 7.20
CA TRP A 83 -3.69 12.27 6.31
C TRP A 83 -2.99 13.42 5.63
N SER A 84 -3.49 13.86 4.48
CA SER A 84 -2.83 14.94 3.77
C SER A 84 -3.78 15.97 3.16
N ALA A 85 -3.19 17.11 2.80
CA ALA A 85 -3.86 18.18 2.09
C ALA A 85 -2.95 18.69 0.96
N THR A 86 -3.50 18.75 -0.26
CA THR A 86 -2.83 19.40 -1.38
C THR A 86 -3.16 20.89 -1.42
N VAL A 87 -2.12 21.72 -1.53
CA VAL A 87 -2.21 23.18 -1.64
C VAL A 87 -1.34 23.69 -2.79
N GLY A 88 -1.50 24.97 -3.14
CA GLY A 88 -0.68 25.61 -4.18
C GLY A 88 -1.49 26.46 -5.14
N THR A 89 -0.89 26.73 -6.29
CA THR A 89 -1.45 27.51 -7.40
C THR A 89 -1.58 26.69 -8.69
N ALA A 90 -1.04 25.47 -8.69
CA ALA A 90 -1.34 24.46 -9.70
C ALA A 90 -2.85 24.15 -9.71
N PRO A 91 -3.45 23.83 -10.87
CA PRO A 91 -4.79 23.26 -10.90
C PRO A 91 -4.87 22.03 -9.98
N ALA A 92 -5.99 21.86 -9.29
CA ALA A 92 -6.21 20.68 -8.46
C ALA A 92 -6.06 19.39 -9.29
N ALA A 93 -5.62 18.31 -8.65
CA ALA A 93 -5.70 16.97 -9.22
C ALA A 93 -7.15 16.71 -9.68
N GLY A 94 -7.33 16.29 -10.94
CA GLY A 94 -8.65 16.10 -11.56
C GLY A 94 -9.18 17.28 -12.39
N ALA A 95 -8.49 18.42 -12.45
CA ALA A 95 -8.84 19.49 -13.39
C ALA A 95 -8.68 19.08 -14.86
N LEU A 96 -7.90 18.02 -15.11
CA LEU A 96 -7.72 17.36 -16.39
C LEU A 96 -7.90 15.86 -16.19
N ASN A 97 -8.67 15.22 -17.07
CA ASN A 97 -8.73 13.76 -17.13
C ASN A 97 -7.59 13.26 -18.03
N ILE A 98 -6.46 12.91 -17.42
CA ILE A 98 -5.36 12.26 -18.15
C ILE A 98 -5.76 10.81 -18.39
N GLN A 99 -5.87 10.43 -19.66
CA GLN A 99 -6.11 9.05 -20.06
C GLN A 99 -4.78 8.41 -20.43
N HIS A 100 -4.47 7.29 -19.78
CA HIS A 100 -3.27 6.52 -20.02
C HIS A 100 -3.49 5.49 -21.12
N ASP A 101 -2.41 5.08 -21.76
CA ASP A 101 -2.43 3.93 -22.67
C ASP A 101 -2.44 2.65 -21.84
N VAL A 102 -3.65 2.15 -21.56
CA VAL A 102 -3.87 0.96 -20.73
C VAL A 102 -3.24 -0.27 -21.38
N ALA A 103 -3.33 -0.39 -22.71
CA ALA A 103 -2.72 -1.50 -23.45
C ALA A 103 -1.19 -1.48 -23.32
N TYR A 104 -0.57 -0.29 -23.24
CA TYR A 104 0.84 -0.17 -22.92
C TYR A 104 1.16 -0.62 -21.49
N LEU A 105 0.34 -0.24 -20.50
CA LEU A 105 0.54 -0.69 -19.11
C LEU A 105 0.44 -2.22 -19.00
N GLU A 106 -0.56 -2.83 -19.64
CA GLU A 106 -0.72 -4.29 -19.75
C GLU A 106 0.49 -4.95 -20.43
N ALA A 107 0.93 -4.41 -21.57
CA ALA A 107 2.07 -4.96 -22.31
C ALA A 107 3.41 -4.91 -21.54
N THR A 108 3.51 -4.06 -20.52
CA THR A 108 4.67 -3.99 -19.61
C THR A 108 4.55 -4.90 -18.39
N GLY A 109 3.40 -5.55 -18.17
CA GLY A 109 3.09 -6.27 -16.93
C GLY A 109 2.84 -5.37 -15.72
N ALA A 110 2.81 -4.05 -15.90
CA ALA A 110 2.62 -3.12 -14.79
C ALA A 110 1.25 -3.30 -14.15
N ILE A 111 0.22 -3.69 -14.91
CA ILE A 111 -1.11 -4.01 -14.42
C ILE A 111 -1.55 -5.37 -14.96
N GLN A 112 -2.59 -5.93 -14.36
CA GLN A 112 -3.26 -7.13 -14.87
C GLN A 112 -3.85 -6.89 -16.26
N ASN A 113 -3.93 -7.94 -17.09
CA ASN A 113 -4.57 -7.87 -18.41
C ASN A 113 -6.10 -7.86 -18.28
N TYR A 114 -6.74 -6.71 -18.50
CA TYR A 114 -8.18 -6.56 -18.42
C TYR A 114 -8.84 -6.80 -19.78
N ASP A 115 -9.95 -7.55 -19.79
CA ASP A 115 -10.81 -7.59 -20.97
C ASP A 115 -11.62 -6.29 -21.07
N THR A 116 -11.13 -5.35 -21.88
CA THR A 116 -11.79 -4.06 -22.10
C THR A 116 -12.95 -4.13 -23.11
N GLN A 117 -13.25 -5.29 -23.71
CA GLN A 117 -14.27 -5.42 -24.75
C GLN A 117 -15.67 -5.03 -24.25
N TYR A 118 -15.98 -5.33 -22.98
CA TYR A 118 -17.30 -5.13 -22.40
C TYR A 118 -17.42 -3.84 -21.56
N GLY A 119 -16.30 -3.17 -21.27
CA GLY A 119 -16.25 -1.98 -20.43
C GLY A 119 -16.82 -2.19 -19.02
N VAL A 120 -17.17 -1.08 -18.35
CA VAL A 120 -17.86 -1.09 -17.05
C VAL A 120 -19.25 -0.49 -17.21
N ALA A 121 -20.24 -1.07 -16.53
CA ALA A 121 -21.60 -0.56 -16.53
C ALA A 121 -21.65 0.89 -16.02
N SER A 122 -22.24 1.80 -16.81
CA SER A 122 -22.28 3.23 -16.46
C SER A 122 -22.94 3.50 -15.11
N GLY A 123 -23.87 2.63 -14.68
CA GLY A 123 -24.55 2.64 -13.38
C GLY A 123 -23.63 2.52 -12.16
N SER A 124 -22.46 1.88 -12.33
CA SER A 124 -21.44 1.74 -11.29
C SER A 124 -20.66 3.04 -11.09
N ILE A 125 -20.43 3.79 -12.17
CA ILE A 125 -19.70 5.07 -12.14
C ILE A 125 -20.66 6.22 -11.77
N SER A 126 -21.88 6.19 -12.32
CA SER A 126 -22.86 7.27 -12.15
C SER A 126 -24.30 6.76 -12.26
N GLY A 127 -25.24 7.45 -11.62
CA GLY A 127 -26.68 7.22 -11.85
C GLY A 127 -27.36 6.22 -10.91
N THR A 128 -26.65 5.70 -9.91
CA THR A 128 -27.24 4.94 -8.79
C THR A 128 -26.77 5.50 -7.45
N SER A 129 -27.51 5.28 -6.36
CA SER A 129 -27.13 5.77 -5.03
C SER A 129 -25.85 5.11 -4.47
N SER A 130 -25.42 3.98 -5.04
CA SER A 130 -24.17 3.29 -4.72
C SER A 130 -23.06 3.55 -5.73
N SER A 131 -23.29 4.41 -6.73
CA SER A 131 -22.28 4.73 -7.74
C SER A 131 -21.10 5.51 -7.16
N GLU A 132 -19.93 5.40 -7.80
CA GLU A 132 -18.73 6.17 -7.46
C GLU A 132 -19.02 7.67 -7.32
N ALA A 133 -19.77 8.26 -8.27
CA ALA A 133 -20.17 9.66 -8.20
C ALA A 133 -20.99 10.01 -6.94
N SER A 134 -21.87 9.10 -6.50
CA SER A 134 -22.69 9.32 -5.30
C SER A 134 -21.88 9.18 -4.02
N GLN A 135 -20.87 8.31 -4.01
CA GLN A 135 -19.96 8.16 -2.87
C GLN A 135 -19.01 9.36 -2.75
N ILE A 136 -18.44 9.86 -3.86
CA ILE A 136 -17.66 11.10 -3.88
C ILE A 136 -18.46 12.29 -3.34
N ALA A 137 -19.75 12.36 -3.68
CA ALA A 137 -20.63 13.44 -3.23
C ALA A 137 -21.11 13.27 -1.77
N ALA A 138 -20.85 12.13 -1.13
CA ALA A 138 -21.28 11.88 0.24
C ALA A 138 -20.45 12.72 1.24
N PRO A 139 -21.06 13.17 2.35
CA PRO A 139 -20.32 13.88 3.39
C PRO A 139 -19.18 13.04 3.96
N GLY A 140 -17.99 13.62 4.06
CA GLY A 140 -16.81 12.96 4.64
C GLY A 140 -15.84 12.37 3.62
N TRP A 141 -16.15 12.39 2.33
CA TRP A 141 -15.18 12.05 1.28
C TRP A 141 -13.95 12.97 1.33
N ASN A 142 -12.73 12.41 1.28
CA ASN A 142 -11.45 13.10 1.51
C ASN A 142 -11.37 13.89 2.84
N ALA A 143 -12.17 13.56 3.86
CA ALA A 143 -12.02 14.17 5.17
C ALA A 143 -10.77 13.59 5.87
N PRO A 144 -10.01 14.38 6.66
CA PRO A 144 -8.85 13.85 7.39
C PRO A 144 -9.17 12.58 8.17
N LEU A 145 -8.41 11.51 7.93
CA LEU A 145 -8.59 10.17 8.50
C LEU A 145 -9.93 9.52 8.10
N GLY A 146 -10.41 9.84 6.90
CA GLY A 146 -11.58 9.25 6.27
C GLY A 146 -11.34 7.81 5.82
N VAL A 147 -12.32 7.25 5.14
CA VAL A 147 -12.27 5.84 4.70
C VAL A 147 -12.51 5.68 3.21
N ASP A 148 -13.23 6.62 2.58
CA ASP A 148 -13.50 6.67 1.14
C ASP A 148 -13.91 5.32 0.49
N GLY A 149 -14.67 4.52 1.24
CA GLY A 149 -15.20 3.23 0.81
C GLY A 149 -14.29 2.01 1.10
N ILE A 150 -13.15 2.21 1.76
CA ILE A 150 -12.27 1.15 2.24
C ILE A 150 -12.89 0.46 3.47
N ALA A 151 -12.81 -0.87 3.54
CA ALA A 151 -13.37 -1.63 4.64
C ALA A 151 -12.47 -1.55 5.89
N GLN A 152 -12.98 -0.91 6.95
CA GLN A 152 -12.21 -0.74 8.19
C GLN A 152 -11.92 -2.04 8.95
N TYR A 153 -12.81 -3.03 8.85
CA TYR A 153 -12.62 -4.35 9.43
C TYR A 153 -12.20 -5.32 8.33
N MET A 154 -10.89 -5.42 8.08
CA MET A 154 -10.33 -6.25 7.02
C MET A 154 -10.55 -7.76 7.22
N PRO A 155 -10.53 -8.34 8.44
CA PRO A 155 -10.73 -9.79 8.62
C PRO A 155 -12.13 -10.33 8.31
N MET A 156 -13.08 -9.51 7.84
CA MET A 156 -14.42 -10.03 7.51
C MET A 156 -14.39 -10.98 6.32
N THR A 157 -15.27 -11.99 6.38
CA THR A 157 -15.50 -12.92 5.28
C THR A 157 -16.37 -12.29 4.19
N GLY A 158 -16.27 -12.82 2.98
CA GLY A 158 -17.07 -12.39 1.82
C GLY A 158 -16.31 -11.47 0.85
N GLY A 159 -16.93 -11.19 -0.29
CA GLY A 159 -16.39 -10.28 -1.28
C GLY A 159 -16.52 -8.82 -0.85
N ARG A 160 -15.51 -8.01 -1.17
CA ARG A 160 -15.50 -6.57 -0.95
C ARG A 160 -14.93 -5.85 -2.17
N GLY A 161 -15.38 -4.63 -2.42
CA GLY A 161 -14.92 -3.84 -3.57
C GLY A 161 -13.49 -3.33 -3.42
N ASP A 162 -12.92 -3.37 -2.20
CA ASP A 162 -11.56 -2.92 -1.92
C ASP A 162 -10.51 -4.05 -2.04
N ILE A 163 -10.91 -5.30 -2.34
CA ILE A 163 -9.99 -6.45 -2.42
C ILE A 163 -10.11 -7.21 -3.74
N GLY A 164 -9.02 -7.87 -4.14
CA GLY A 164 -8.85 -8.54 -5.44
C GLY A 164 -7.39 -8.40 -5.88
N PRO A 165 -7.03 -8.67 -7.15
CA PRO A 165 -5.71 -8.29 -7.69
C PRO A 165 -5.43 -6.80 -7.56
N THR A 166 -6.45 -5.97 -7.79
CA THR A 166 -6.52 -4.55 -7.39
C THR A 166 -7.92 -4.24 -6.87
N THR A 167 -8.17 -3.03 -6.37
CA THR A 167 -9.52 -2.61 -5.96
C THR A 167 -10.47 -2.49 -7.17
N GLN A 168 -11.77 -2.63 -6.94
CA GLN A 168 -12.78 -2.36 -7.97
C GLN A 168 -12.69 -0.92 -8.50
N ALA A 169 -12.32 0.04 -7.65
CA ALA A 169 -12.11 1.43 -8.03
C ALA A 169 -10.97 1.57 -9.05
N ASN A 170 -9.81 0.98 -8.75
CA ASN A 170 -8.65 0.98 -9.65
C ASN A 170 -8.95 0.25 -10.95
N ALA A 171 -9.58 -0.92 -10.90
CA ALA A 171 -9.99 -1.65 -12.11
C ALA A 171 -10.99 -0.84 -12.96
N THR A 172 -11.97 -0.18 -12.35
CA THR A 172 -12.95 0.66 -13.07
C THR A 172 -12.27 1.84 -13.74
N TRP A 173 -11.33 2.49 -13.06
CA TRP A 173 -10.53 3.56 -13.65
C TRP A 173 -9.66 3.05 -14.81
N LEU A 174 -8.90 1.97 -14.61
CA LEU A 174 -8.05 1.38 -15.65
C LEU A 174 -8.86 1.02 -16.90
N ILE A 175 -9.98 0.32 -16.76
CA ILE A 175 -10.80 -0.13 -17.90
C ILE A 175 -11.46 1.04 -18.64
N THR A 176 -11.91 2.08 -17.93
CA THR A 176 -12.76 3.12 -18.53
C THR A 176 -12.07 4.44 -18.83
N GLN A 177 -10.95 4.72 -18.15
CA GLN A 177 -10.25 6.01 -18.16
C GLN A 177 -11.22 7.18 -17.88
N ASN A 178 -12.27 6.94 -17.08
CA ASN A 178 -13.31 7.90 -16.75
C ASN A 178 -12.88 8.79 -15.57
N ALA A 179 -13.13 10.11 -15.68
CA ALA A 179 -12.71 11.08 -14.68
C ALA A 179 -13.33 10.86 -13.28
N THR A 180 -14.59 10.40 -13.22
CA THR A 180 -15.24 10.07 -11.95
C THR A 180 -14.62 8.83 -11.33
N ALA A 181 -14.35 7.79 -12.12
CA ALA A 181 -13.68 6.59 -11.65
C ALA A 181 -12.27 6.91 -11.14
N ALA A 182 -11.53 7.75 -11.85
CA ALA A 182 -10.23 8.27 -11.41
C ALA A 182 -10.34 9.00 -10.06
N THR A 183 -11.34 9.89 -9.92
CA THR A 183 -11.55 10.63 -8.67
C THR A 183 -11.88 9.70 -7.49
N TYR A 184 -12.66 8.65 -7.73
CA TYR A 184 -13.02 7.67 -6.70
C TYR A 184 -11.81 6.83 -6.27
N ALA A 185 -11.05 6.31 -7.24
CA ALA A 185 -9.82 5.56 -7.00
C ALA A 185 -8.76 6.40 -6.26
N LEU A 186 -8.57 7.66 -6.66
CA LEU A 186 -7.61 8.56 -6.02
C LEU A 186 -8.02 8.96 -4.59
N GLY A 187 -9.32 9.05 -4.28
CA GLY A 187 -9.78 9.25 -2.89
C GLY A 187 -9.49 8.02 -2.02
N GLN A 188 -9.65 6.80 -2.55
CA GLN A 188 -9.23 5.59 -1.84
C GLN A 188 -7.71 5.55 -1.61
N ALA A 189 -6.91 5.91 -2.61
CA ALA A 189 -5.48 6.03 -2.43
C ALA A 189 -5.14 7.10 -1.38
N GLN A 190 -5.76 8.28 -1.45
CA GLN A 190 -5.58 9.35 -0.46
C GLN A 190 -5.82 8.87 0.98
N GLU A 191 -6.93 8.18 1.23
CA GLU A 191 -7.31 7.69 2.55
C GLU A 191 -6.60 6.38 2.95
N ALA A 192 -5.74 5.81 2.10
CA ALA A 192 -4.86 4.71 2.52
C ALA A 192 -3.98 5.13 3.71
N GLY A 193 -3.65 6.43 3.81
CA GLY A 193 -2.97 7.03 4.96
C GLY A 193 -3.69 6.79 6.30
N SER A 194 -5.02 6.71 6.32
CA SER A 194 -5.77 6.57 7.56
C SER A 194 -5.69 5.16 8.16
N VAL A 195 -5.24 4.17 7.40
CA VAL A 195 -5.02 2.80 7.87
C VAL A 195 -3.78 2.76 8.77
N PRO A 196 -3.85 2.22 10.01
CA PRO A 196 -2.77 2.31 10.98
C PRO A 196 -1.65 1.27 10.75
N TRP A 197 -1.03 1.31 9.58
CA TRP A 197 0.05 0.41 9.16
C TRP A 197 1.35 1.12 8.76
N HIS A 198 1.42 2.45 8.93
CA HIS A 198 2.59 3.26 8.58
C HIS A 198 3.62 3.19 9.71
N PHE A 199 4.50 2.20 9.69
CA PHE A 199 5.53 2.04 10.72
C PHE A 199 6.83 2.71 10.25
N TYR A 200 6.91 4.04 10.24
CA TYR A 200 8.11 4.73 9.77
C TYR A 200 9.26 4.59 10.76
N ASP A 201 10.43 4.11 10.32
CA ASP A 201 11.61 3.97 11.18
C ASP A 201 12.80 4.74 10.60
N PRO A 202 13.24 5.85 11.24
CA PRO A 202 14.38 6.61 10.75
C PRO A 202 15.70 5.84 10.73
N THR A 203 15.81 4.72 11.46
CA THR A 203 16.96 3.81 11.43
C THR A 203 16.96 2.86 10.22
N SER A 204 15.80 2.71 9.55
CA SER A 204 15.62 1.99 8.28
C SER A 204 16.07 2.82 7.07
N GLY A 205 17.15 3.61 7.21
CA GLY A 205 17.60 4.50 6.13
C GLY A 205 16.61 5.60 5.76
N GLY A 206 15.67 5.94 6.66
CA GLY A 206 14.58 6.88 6.39
C GLY A 206 13.39 6.28 5.64
N ALA A 207 13.17 4.97 5.75
CA ALA A 207 12.04 4.24 5.18
C ALA A 207 11.12 3.64 6.27
N PHE A 208 10.16 2.82 5.86
CA PHE A 208 9.30 2.07 6.79
C PHE A 208 10.04 0.88 7.41
N LEU A 209 9.51 0.39 8.53
CA LEU A 209 10.03 -0.73 9.31
C LEU A 209 9.91 -2.02 8.51
N THR A 210 11.03 -2.67 8.28
CA THR A 210 11.13 -3.97 7.60
C THR A 210 11.94 -4.94 8.43
N THR A 211 12.05 -6.20 8.01
CA THR A 211 12.96 -7.16 8.68
C THR A 211 14.43 -6.87 8.40
N GLY A 212 14.73 -6.04 7.40
CA GLY A 212 16.05 -5.47 7.15
C GLY A 212 16.44 -4.31 8.07
N THR A 213 15.49 -3.75 8.84
CA THR A 213 15.79 -2.68 9.78
C THR A 213 16.77 -3.16 10.86
N PRO A 214 17.86 -2.41 11.15
CA PRO A 214 18.85 -2.82 12.14
C PRO A 214 18.25 -3.09 13.52
N GLY A 215 18.31 -4.34 13.96
CA GLY A 215 17.80 -4.78 15.27
C GLY A 215 16.39 -5.37 15.25
N GLU A 216 15.67 -5.27 14.12
CA GLU A 216 14.24 -5.64 14.01
C GLU A 216 13.98 -6.86 13.13
N VAL A 217 15.03 -7.63 12.86
CA VAL A 217 15.05 -8.86 12.07
C VAL A 217 13.96 -9.89 12.47
N ASN A 218 13.56 -9.94 13.75
CA ASN A 218 12.55 -10.87 14.26
C ASN A 218 11.26 -10.19 14.74
N VAL A 219 11.04 -8.93 14.37
CA VAL A 219 9.84 -8.16 14.76
C VAL A 219 8.57 -8.83 14.23
N TRP A 220 7.51 -8.81 15.02
CA TRP A 220 6.16 -9.18 14.60
C TRP A 220 5.19 -8.11 15.08
N THR A 221 4.61 -7.34 14.17
CA THR A 221 3.82 -6.14 14.51
C THR A 221 2.38 -6.45 14.95
N ASP A 222 1.96 -7.70 14.84
CA ASP A 222 0.72 -8.17 15.45
C ASP A 222 0.76 -7.95 16.98
N PRO A 223 -0.37 -7.67 17.65
CA PRO A 223 -0.43 -7.50 19.10
C PRO A 223 0.10 -8.70 19.93
N ARG A 224 0.22 -9.89 19.33
CA ARG A 224 0.80 -11.10 19.92
C ARG A 224 2.34 -11.15 19.81
N GLY A 225 2.93 -10.20 19.08
CA GLY A 225 4.36 -10.08 18.81
C GLY A 225 5.26 -10.01 20.02
N ASN A 226 6.37 -10.73 19.97
CA ASN A 226 7.46 -10.64 20.96
C ASN A 226 8.82 -11.01 20.31
N PRO A 227 9.66 -10.04 19.90
CA PRO A 227 9.41 -8.60 19.99
C PRO A 227 8.30 -8.14 19.03
N GLY A 228 7.61 -7.07 19.40
CA GLY A 228 6.61 -6.38 18.58
C GLY A 228 6.82 -4.87 18.64
N LEU A 229 5.86 -4.10 18.12
CA LEU A 229 5.93 -2.64 18.14
C LEU A 229 6.02 -2.11 19.58
N THR A 230 6.92 -1.15 19.82
CA THR A 230 7.03 -0.47 21.13
C THR A 230 5.82 0.42 21.41
N GLN A 231 5.26 1.04 20.37
CA GLN A 231 3.96 1.71 20.40
C GLN A 231 2.93 0.81 19.71
N THR A 232 1.95 0.30 20.45
CA THR A 232 0.93 -0.59 19.86
C THR A 232 -0.09 0.21 19.05
N VAL A 233 -0.58 -0.37 17.95
CA VAL A 233 -1.73 0.16 17.19
C VAL A 233 -2.93 0.35 18.12
N SER A 234 -3.53 1.54 18.12
CA SER A 234 -4.68 1.85 18.97
C SER A 234 -5.94 1.13 18.49
N GLY A 235 -6.61 0.42 19.41
CA GLY A 235 -7.94 -0.16 19.15
C GLY A 235 -9.04 0.88 18.92
N ASN A 236 -8.79 2.16 19.19
CA ASN A 236 -9.73 3.25 18.95
C ASN A 236 -9.58 3.87 17.54
N SER A 237 -8.64 3.39 16.71
CA SER A 237 -8.45 3.87 15.34
C SER A 237 -9.66 3.63 14.42
N GLY A 238 -10.57 2.75 14.83
CA GLY A 238 -11.68 2.28 13.99
C GLY A 238 -11.27 1.18 13.00
N TRP A 239 -9.96 0.98 12.82
CA TRP A 239 -9.40 0.01 11.90
C TRP A 239 -9.03 -1.29 12.59
N ARG A 240 -9.28 -2.41 11.90
CA ARG A 240 -8.70 -3.71 12.17
C ARG A 240 -8.08 -4.22 10.89
N THR A 241 -6.76 -4.07 10.78
CA THR A 241 -5.99 -4.51 9.64
C THR A 241 -5.82 -6.03 9.63
N ASP A 242 -5.59 -6.59 8.45
CA ASP A 242 -5.36 -8.01 8.25
C ASP A 242 -4.55 -8.23 6.98
N GLN A 243 -3.41 -8.91 7.11
CA GLN A 243 -2.52 -9.16 5.98
C GLN A 243 -3.21 -9.98 4.88
N ALA A 244 -4.02 -10.97 5.25
CA ALA A 244 -4.75 -11.80 4.30
C ALA A 244 -6.00 -11.15 3.72
N HIS A 245 -6.32 -9.92 4.12
CA HIS A 245 -7.42 -9.16 3.57
C HIS A 245 -7.04 -7.71 3.21
N MET A 246 -5.76 -7.45 2.90
CA MET A 246 -5.28 -6.11 2.54
C MET A 246 -5.71 -5.68 1.12
N PRO A 247 -6.22 -4.44 0.96
CA PRO A 247 -6.54 -3.88 -0.36
C PRO A 247 -5.27 -3.56 -1.17
N ASP A 248 -5.38 -3.27 -2.47
CA ASP A 248 -4.32 -2.59 -3.23
C ASP A 248 -4.82 -1.18 -3.59
N LEU A 249 -4.43 -0.21 -2.76
CA LEU A 249 -4.98 1.15 -2.79
C LEU A 249 -4.12 2.09 -3.65
N SER A 250 -2.81 2.03 -3.49
CA SER A 250 -1.93 3.13 -3.89
C SER A 250 -1.07 2.85 -5.12
N TYR A 251 -0.88 1.59 -5.53
CA TYR A 251 -0.03 1.25 -6.68
C TYR A 251 -0.54 1.83 -8.00
N ALA A 252 -1.80 1.56 -8.34
CA ALA A 252 -2.43 2.08 -9.56
C ALA A 252 -2.51 3.62 -9.58
N ALA A 253 -2.68 4.23 -8.40
CA ALA A 253 -2.67 5.68 -8.23
C ALA A 253 -1.27 6.26 -8.48
N TYR A 254 -0.21 5.61 -7.97
CA TYR A 254 1.16 6.06 -8.20
C TYR A 254 1.56 5.98 -9.67
N ILE A 255 1.39 4.83 -10.33
CA ILE A 255 1.86 4.67 -11.72
C ILE A 255 1.14 5.59 -12.72
N GLN A 256 -0.09 6.01 -12.41
CA GLN A 256 -0.89 6.92 -13.24
C GLN A 256 -0.72 8.41 -12.89
N THR A 257 -0.11 8.76 -11.75
CA THR A 257 0.01 10.18 -11.33
C THR A 257 1.44 10.63 -11.05
N GLY A 258 2.33 9.69 -10.70
CA GLY A 258 3.67 9.97 -10.20
C GLY A 258 3.72 10.64 -8.82
N ASN A 259 2.59 10.75 -8.11
CA ASN A 259 2.50 11.41 -6.81
C ASN A 259 3.21 10.57 -5.73
N VAL A 260 4.30 11.09 -5.17
CA VAL A 260 5.17 10.37 -4.25
C VAL A 260 4.46 9.88 -2.98
N GLN A 261 3.44 10.58 -2.51
CA GLN A 261 2.65 10.12 -1.36
C GLN A 261 2.04 8.72 -1.61
N TYR A 262 1.54 8.45 -2.83
CA TYR A 262 0.97 7.14 -3.14
C TYR A 262 2.05 6.05 -3.18
N LEU A 263 3.30 6.40 -3.55
CA LEU A 263 4.43 5.47 -3.43
C LEU A 263 4.78 5.21 -1.96
N GLU A 264 4.78 6.24 -1.11
CA GLU A 264 5.07 6.09 0.32
C GLU A 264 4.02 5.22 1.01
N GLN A 265 2.74 5.39 0.68
CA GLN A 265 1.66 4.52 1.18
C GLN A 265 1.81 3.07 0.69
N LEU A 266 2.19 2.86 -0.57
CA LEU A 266 2.51 1.52 -1.09
C LEU A 266 3.67 0.90 -0.31
N ASN A 267 4.73 1.66 -0.06
CA ASN A 267 5.90 1.19 0.70
C ASN A 267 5.53 0.87 2.17
N ALA A 268 4.66 1.67 2.79
CA ALA A 268 4.12 1.39 4.12
C ALA A 268 3.34 0.08 4.14
N GLN A 269 2.46 -0.13 3.15
CA GLN A 269 1.66 -1.36 3.05
C GLN A 269 2.53 -2.60 2.77
N ALA A 270 3.52 -2.50 1.87
CA ALA A 270 4.46 -3.59 1.58
C ALA A 270 5.31 -3.94 2.80
N SER A 271 5.77 -2.93 3.54
CA SER A 271 6.48 -3.13 4.80
C SER A 271 5.59 -3.80 5.83
N PHE A 272 4.34 -3.33 6.00
CA PHE A 272 3.35 -3.97 6.87
C PHE A 272 3.12 -5.44 6.50
N ALA A 273 2.98 -5.76 5.21
CA ALA A 273 2.81 -7.13 4.73
C ALA A 273 3.92 -8.06 5.22
N GLU A 274 5.14 -7.54 5.29
CA GLU A 274 6.29 -8.29 5.78
C GLU A 274 6.35 -8.35 7.31
N VAL A 275 6.33 -7.21 8.00
CA VAL A 275 6.55 -7.20 9.46
C VAL A 275 5.34 -7.68 10.25
N ASN A 276 4.17 -7.80 9.62
CA ASN A 276 3.01 -8.47 10.19
C ASN A 276 3.07 -10.00 10.03
N GLN A 277 3.95 -10.53 9.16
CA GLN A 277 4.15 -11.96 9.00
C GLN A 277 4.65 -12.60 10.29
N TRP A 278 3.98 -13.68 10.70
CA TRP A 278 4.29 -14.39 11.94
C TRP A 278 5.75 -14.84 11.98
N ASN A 279 6.52 -14.30 12.93
CA ASN A 279 7.98 -14.44 12.94
C ASN A 279 8.55 -15.88 12.89
N PRO A 280 7.90 -16.96 13.38
CA PRO A 280 8.46 -18.31 13.28
C PRO A 280 8.44 -18.83 11.85
N THR A 281 7.52 -18.37 11.01
CA THR A 281 7.48 -18.73 9.57
C THR A 281 8.65 -18.16 8.79
N ARG A 282 9.33 -17.14 9.34
CA ARG A 282 10.54 -16.52 8.79
C ARG A 282 11.81 -17.04 9.45
N GLN A 283 11.70 -17.91 10.44
CA GLN A 283 12.84 -18.36 11.23
C GLN A 283 13.57 -19.52 10.54
N VAL A 284 14.88 -19.38 10.33
CA VAL A 284 15.75 -20.44 9.85
C VAL A 284 16.73 -20.83 10.94
N THR A 285 16.62 -22.06 11.44
CA THR A 285 17.50 -22.58 12.49
C THR A 285 18.56 -23.48 11.88
N SER A 286 19.83 -23.13 12.08
CA SER A 286 20.99 -23.90 11.63
C SER A 286 21.90 -24.26 12.81
N PRO A 287 22.88 -25.16 12.65
CA PRO A 287 23.90 -25.41 13.68
C PRO A 287 24.68 -24.15 14.10
N ASN A 288 24.70 -23.11 13.26
CA ASN A 288 25.40 -21.84 13.51
C ASN A 288 24.52 -20.80 14.22
N GLY A 289 23.28 -21.15 14.56
CA GLY A 289 22.31 -20.27 15.21
C GLY A 289 21.05 -20.04 14.37
N THR A 290 20.21 -19.15 14.89
CA THR A 290 18.94 -18.75 14.28
C THR A 290 19.12 -17.47 13.47
N THR A 291 18.68 -17.49 12.21
CA THR A 291 18.53 -16.31 11.35
C THR A 291 17.06 -16.14 10.98
N TYR A 292 16.70 -14.99 10.41
CA TYR A 292 15.36 -14.75 9.89
C TYR A 292 15.44 -14.31 8.43
N THR A 293 14.40 -14.64 7.68
CA THR A 293 14.19 -14.27 6.28
C THR A 293 13.13 -13.16 6.15
N ASP A 294 12.95 -12.67 4.94
CA ASP A 294 11.92 -11.71 4.49
C ASP A 294 10.73 -12.41 3.77
N LEU A 295 10.59 -13.73 3.97
CA LEU A 295 9.52 -14.52 3.37
C LEU A 295 8.14 -14.15 3.91
N VAL A 296 7.21 -13.86 3.02
CA VAL A 296 5.77 -13.62 3.29
C VAL A 296 4.87 -14.73 2.77
N VAL A 297 5.45 -15.73 2.09
CA VAL A 297 4.71 -16.85 1.49
C VAL A 297 4.82 -18.17 2.26
N ASN A 298 5.71 -18.26 3.25
CA ASN A 298 5.95 -19.49 3.98
C ASN A 298 4.89 -19.72 5.09
N GLU A 299 4.31 -20.92 5.13
CA GLU A 299 3.33 -21.35 6.15
C GLU A 299 2.14 -20.38 6.37
N GLU A 300 1.78 -19.62 5.34
CA GLU A 300 0.73 -18.60 5.37
C GLU A 300 -0.60 -19.12 4.78
N GLN A 301 -1.70 -18.39 4.98
CA GLN A 301 -2.89 -18.53 4.16
C GLN A 301 -2.53 -18.21 2.70
N VAL A 302 -3.00 -18.99 1.71
CA VAL A 302 -2.60 -18.81 0.30
C VAL A 302 -2.94 -17.41 -0.21
N ARG A 303 -4.11 -16.88 0.16
CA ARG A 303 -4.44 -15.47 -0.14
C ARG A 303 -3.55 -14.47 0.59
N GLY A 304 -3.17 -14.73 1.85
CA GLY A 304 -2.24 -13.88 2.60
C GLY A 304 -0.89 -13.80 1.92
N ALA A 305 -0.37 -14.94 1.50
CA ALA A 305 0.84 -15.05 0.70
C ALA A 305 0.70 -14.28 -0.63
N ALA A 306 -0.43 -14.43 -1.35
CA ALA A 306 -0.69 -13.74 -2.60
C ALA A 306 -0.65 -12.21 -2.44
N TRP A 307 -1.43 -11.66 -1.51
CA TRP A 307 -1.57 -10.19 -1.40
C TRP A 307 -0.37 -9.52 -0.77
N SER A 308 0.38 -10.24 0.08
CA SER A 308 1.66 -9.78 0.58
C SER A 308 2.70 -9.75 -0.54
N LEU A 309 2.82 -10.84 -1.31
CA LEU A 309 3.75 -10.89 -2.45
C LEU A 309 3.41 -9.82 -3.50
N ARG A 310 2.12 -9.56 -3.75
CA ARG A 310 1.65 -8.46 -4.59
C ARG A 310 2.19 -7.11 -4.09
N ALA A 311 2.00 -6.78 -2.82
CA ALA A 311 2.47 -5.49 -2.29
C ALA A 311 4.00 -5.34 -2.40
N LEU A 312 4.74 -6.42 -2.12
CA LEU A 312 6.21 -6.45 -2.26
C LEU A 312 6.65 -6.25 -3.72
N GLN A 313 6.08 -7.00 -4.67
CA GLN A 313 6.46 -6.91 -6.08
C GLN A 313 6.07 -5.57 -6.70
N GLU A 314 4.92 -5.02 -6.33
CA GLU A 314 4.48 -3.70 -6.76
C GLU A 314 5.48 -2.65 -6.27
N ALA A 315 5.81 -2.63 -4.97
CA ALA A 315 6.81 -1.72 -4.42
C ALA A 315 8.19 -1.89 -5.09
N ALA A 316 8.64 -3.13 -5.34
CA ALA A 316 9.88 -3.43 -6.04
C ALA A 316 9.90 -2.91 -7.48
N SER A 317 8.76 -2.90 -8.16
CA SER A 317 8.63 -2.51 -9.57
C SER A 317 8.66 -0.99 -9.79
N VAL A 318 8.16 -0.20 -8.83
CA VAL A 318 7.96 1.24 -9.02
C VAL A 318 8.86 2.15 -8.18
N ASN A 319 9.54 1.64 -7.16
CA ASN A 319 10.51 2.45 -6.43
C ASN A 319 11.71 2.83 -7.34
N PRO A 320 12.30 4.04 -7.17
CA PRO A 320 13.45 4.45 -7.96
C PRO A 320 14.63 3.49 -7.78
N LYS A 321 15.20 3.01 -8.89
CA LYS A 321 16.38 2.14 -8.86
C LYS A 321 17.51 2.78 -8.05
N GLY A 322 18.04 2.03 -7.09
CA GLY A 322 19.09 2.48 -6.18
C GLY A 322 18.60 3.18 -4.90
N SER A 323 17.29 3.35 -4.71
CA SER A 323 16.74 3.71 -3.40
C SER A 323 16.84 2.54 -2.41
N ALA A 324 16.74 2.84 -1.11
CA ALA A 324 16.69 1.82 -0.06
C ALA A 324 15.47 0.90 -0.23
N ASP A 325 14.28 1.49 -0.46
CA ASP A 325 13.04 0.74 -0.71
C ASP A 325 13.15 -0.18 -1.93
N TYR A 326 13.67 0.31 -3.07
CA TYR A 326 13.87 -0.53 -4.26
C TYR A 326 14.79 -1.71 -3.94
N THR A 327 15.92 -1.43 -3.29
CA THR A 327 16.91 -2.47 -2.98
C THR A 327 16.30 -3.53 -2.07
N TYR A 328 15.54 -3.11 -1.07
CA TYR A 328 14.91 -4.01 -0.12
C TYR A 328 13.79 -4.84 -0.74
N PHE A 329 12.78 -4.19 -1.33
CA PHE A 329 11.63 -4.91 -1.88
C PHE A 329 12.01 -5.79 -3.07
N ALA A 330 12.97 -5.39 -3.90
CA ALA A 330 13.47 -6.26 -4.97
C ALA A 330 14.15 -7.51 -4.41
N GLN A 331 14.91 -7.40 -3.32
CA GLN A 331 15.50 -8.56 -2.64
C GLN A 331 14.39 -9.47 -2.08
N ALA A 332 13.47 -8.91 -1.30
CA ALA A 332 12.39 -9.67 -0.68
C ALA A 332 11.48 -10.36 -1.70
N THR A 333 11.10 -9.69 -2.79
CA THR A 333 10.35 -10.32 -3.89
C THR A 333 11.13 -11.51 -4.48
N ASN A 334 12.42 -11.34 -4.75
CA ASN A 334 13.24 -12.41 -5.31
C ASN A 334 13.42 -13.60 -4.36
N ASP A 335 13.61 -13.34 -3.07
CA ASP A 335 13.74 -14.38 -2.05
C ASP A 335 12.45 -15.18 -1.88
N ASN A 336 11.28 -14.51 -1.94
CA ASN A 336 9.98 -15.16 -1.93
C ASN A 336 9.78 -16.07 -3.16
N TYR A 337 10.10 -15.61 -4.37
CA TYR A 337 10.01 -16.47 -5.56
C TYR A 337 11.03 -17.61 -5.56
N ALA A 338 12.27 -17.34 -5.12
CA ALA A 338 13.29 -18.39 -4.98
C ALA A 338 12.84 -19.47 -3.98
N TYR A 339 12.20 -19.07 -2.88
CA TYR A 339 11.60 -19.99 -1.92
C TYR A 339 10.50 -20.83 -2.57
N LEU A 340 9.54 -20.21 -3.27
CA LEU A 340 8.47 -20.93 -3.98
C LEU A 340 9.04 -21.98 -4.93
N VAL A 341 10.00 -21.61 -5.78
CA VAL A 341 10.68 -22.53 -6.71
C VAL A 341 11.37 -23.67 -5.96
N SER A 342 12.04 -23.37 -4.84
CA SER A 342 12.71 -24.39 -4.03
C SER A 342 11.74 -25.41 -3.42
N MET A 343 10.48 -25.01 -3.18
CA MET A 343 9.45 -25.84 -2.58
C MET A 343 8.69 -26.70 -3.59
N ILE A 344 8.69 -26.34 -4.89
CA ILE A 344 7.98 -27.09 -5.95
C ILE A 344 8.22 -28.61 -5.86
N PRO A 345 9.47 -29.14 -5.77
CA PRO A 345 9.68 -30.58 -5.74
C PRO A 345 9.03 -31.26 -4.52
N SER A 346 9.07 -30.60 -3.36
CA SER A 346 8.47 -31.10 -2.12
C SER A 346 6.94 -31.08 -2.20
N TRP A 347 6.36 -29.98 -2.67
CA TRP A 347 4.91 -29.85 -2.82
C TRP A 347 4.33 -30.79 -3.87
N THR A 348 4.98 -30.90 -5.03
CA THR A 348 4.60 -31.89 -6.07
C THR A 348 4.52 -33.31 -5.53
N GLN A 349 5.44 -33.70 -4.62
CA GLN A 349 5.41 -35.03 -4.01
C GLN A 349 4.24 -35.20 -3.01
N GLN A 350 3.78 -34.12 -2.39
CA GLN A 350 2.71 -34.10 -1.38
C GLN A 350 1.30 -33.96 -1.98
N GLU A 351 1.17 -33.29 -3.12
CA GLU A 351 -0.11 -32.86 -3.70
C GLU A 351 -1.04 -34.02 -4.08
N GLY A 352 -0.50 -35.15 -4.55
CA GLY A 352 -1.30 -36.30 -4.97
C GLY A 352 -2.37 -35.93 -6.01
N GLN A 353 -3.66 -36.06 -5.64
CA GLN A 353 -4.78 -35.69 -6.53
C GLN A 353 -5.01 -34.17 -6.63
N ALA A 354 -4.47 -33.39 -5.70
CA ALA A 354 -4.55 -31.93 -5.70
C ALA A 354 -3.34 -31.29 -6.42
N TYR A 355 -2.77 -31.99 -7.40
CA TYR A 355 -1.61 -31.53 -8.16
C TYR A 355 -1.83 -30.13 -8.75
N GLY A 356 -0.83 -29.26 -8.60
CA GLY A 356 -0.88 -27.87 -9.05
C GLY A 356 -1.59 -26.92 -8.10
N THR A 357 -1.86 -27.33 -6.85
CA THR A 357 -2.34 -26.43 -5.79
C THR A 357 -1.26 -26.19 -4.77
N LEU A 358 -1.07 -24.93 -4.38
CA LEU A 358 -0.16 -24.60 -3.29
C LEU A 358 -0.76 -25.05 -1.96
N PRO A 359 0.01 -25.75 -1.11
CA PRO A 359 -0.43 -25.99 0.25
C PRO A 359 -0.50 -24.67 1.02
N GLY A 360 -1.43 -24.56 1.94
CA GLY A 360 -1.55 -23.39 2.80
C GLY A 360 -2.59 -23.60 3.89
N THR A 361 -2.66 -22.65 4.81
CA THR A 361 -3.62 -22.72 5.91
C THR A 361 -4.99 -22.25 5.42
N TYR A 362 -5.99 -23.12 5.47
CA TYR A 362 -7.38 -22.74 5.18
C TYR A 362 -8.32 -23.49 6.10
N GLY A 363 -8.92 -22.82 7.09
CA GLY A 363 -9.89 -23.42 8.00
C GLY A 363 -9.36 -24.66 8.76
N SER A 364 -9.50 -25.83 8.15
CA SER A 364 -9.06 -27.13 8.68
C SER A 364 -7.94 -27.78 7.85
N SER A 365 -7.20 -28.70 8.46
CA SER A 365 -6.17 -29.48 7.74
C SER A 365 -6.75 -30.19 6.51
N GLY A 366 -6.12 -30.01 5.35
CA GLY A 366 -6.50 -30.66 4.09
C GLY A 366 -7.64 -29.98 3.33
N THR A 367 -8.14 -28.82 3.78
CA THR A 367 -9.06 -28.00 2.98
C THR A 367 -8.29 -26.95 2.18
N ALA A 368 -8.76 -26.68 0.96
CA ALA A 368 -8.20 -25.67 0.07
C ALA A 368 -9.32 -24.74 -0.40
N GLY A 369 -9.02 -23.44 -0.54
CA GLY A 369 -9.88 -22.47 -1.22
C GLY A 369 -9.41 -22.28 -2.66
N PRO A 370 -10.12 -22.80 -3.69
CA PRO A 370 -9.68 -22.64 -5.09
C PRO A 370 -9.51 -21.18 -5.50
N TRP A 371 -10.39 -20.31 -5.02
CA TRP A 371 -10.31 -18.87 -5.27
C TRP A 371 -9.08 -18.21 -4.63
N GLU A 372 -8.47 -18.78 -3.59
CA GLU A 372 -7.18 -18.30 -3.05
C GLU A 372 -6.04 -18.63 -4.01
N GLN A 373 -6.10 -19.81 -4.63
CA GLN A 373 -5.14 -20.24 -5.66
C GLN A 373 -5.22 -19.32 -6.87
N ASP A 374 -6.41 -18.87 -7.26
CA ASP A 374 -6.59 -17.90 -8.36
C ASP A 374 -5.94 -16.54 -8.04
N TYR A 375 -6.05 -16.06 -6.78
CA TYR A 375 -5.35 -14.85 -6.34
C TYR A 375 -3.83 -15.01 -6.36
N PHE A 376 -3.35 -16.17 -5.91
CA PHE A 376 -1.91 -16.46 -5.94
C PHE A 376 -1.39 -16.56 -7.38
N ALA A 377 -2.09 -17.29 -8.24
CA ALA A 377 -1.76 -17.44 -9.65
C ALA A 377 -1.72 -16.08 -10.37
N SER A 378 -2.73 -15.22 -10.17
CA SER A 378 -2.74 -13.88 -10.78
C SER A 378 -1.62 -12.97 -10.28
N THR A 379 -1.23 -13.09 -9.00
CA THR A 379 -0.07 -12.37 -8.45
C THR A 379 1.23 -12.84 -9.10
N VAL A 380 1.42 -14.16 -9.18
CA VAL A 380 2.60 -14.80 -9.77
C VAL A 380 2.72 -14.47 -11.27
N ILE A 381 1.62 -14.58 -12.02
CA ILE A 381 1.58 -14.21 -13.44
C ILE A 381 2.01 -12.76 -13.65
N GLN A 382 1.49 -11.83 -12.85
CA GLN A 382 1.89 -10.43 -12.94
C GLN A 382 3.38 -10.24 -12.60
N GLY A 383 3.91 -10.94 -11.59
CA GLY A 383 5.34 -10.91 -11.29
C GLY A 383 6.21 -11.43 -12.44
N ALA A 384 5.75 -12.46 -13.17
CA ALA A 384 6.41 -12.95 -14.37
C ALA A 384 6.35 -11.93 -15.52
N GLU A 385 5.20 -11.27 -15.72
CA GLU A 385 5.04 -10.19 -16.71
C GLU A 385 5.90 -8.97 -16.38
N MET A 386 6.10 -8.65 -15.10
CA MET A 386 7.05 -7.64 -14.61
C MET A 386 8.52 -8.07 -14.77
N GLY A 387 8.78 -9.31 -15.19
CA GLY A 387 10.10 -9.81 -15.54
C GLY A 387 10.82 -10.63 -14.46
N ASN A 388 10.12 -11.08 -13.41
CA ASN A 388 10.71 -12.03 -12.46
C ASN A 388 10.88 -13.41 -13.13
N GLN A 389 12.10 -13.96 -13.13
CA GLN A 389 12.40 -15.22 -13.82
C GLN A 389 11.94 -16.48 -13.06
N ASN A 390 11.72 -16.36 -11.75
CA ASN A 390 11.29 -17.47 -10.90
C ASN A 390 9.76 -17.48 -10.69
N ALA A 391 9.06 -16.44 -11.14
CA ALA A 391 7.62 -16.36 -11.11
C ALA A 391 6.98 -17.29 -12.16
#